data_AF-A0AAD0PW53-F1
#
_entry.id   AF-A0AAD0PW53-F1
#
_cell.length_a   1.000
_cell.length_b   1.000
_cell.length_c   1.000
_cell.angle_alpha   90.00
_cell.angle_beta   90.00
_cell.angle_gamma   90.00
#
_symmetry.space_group_name_H-M   'P 1'
#
loop_
_entity.id
_entity.type
_entity.pdbx_description
1 polymer ?
#
loop_
_entity_poly.entity_id
_entity_poly.type
_entity_poly.pdbx_seq_one_letter_code
_entity_poly.pdbx_strand_id
1 'polypeptide(L)'
;MLDFDPKEVGDIALRCQIDLERIHEYFELKNPGIIFSASGVENVDGVEFTKRLFRGMAAAYGRRENFLPSMKKAMSHSMIFALGIMDLGIEGLDMQATLDADLKFLKSYADSGFIDLNRDSFGETLSTMFDSISKIEHLPKSSTELFLTRSGALSPTIIRKSFGQGFWESMLYRKHGSHHVVFDTILRDLIEKHPKEASQILKSLDFDTQDQGVDIGLATWTAGFLEHVLVHAGMQSTAEDVSYKIGLLTSALPRDNALSFKSDNAEIGKALRSNHLFVYFHDLKDLGANLFDHVMESQISIEPEHISRSHFKVWGFLHGLEPVSQNVSPEKLSLYLGHMAKAAATLFPAGHENLELYAPFMVDQVADEVNTLIRISGRVIDYVSLRGLSEDAKEILSGWGLSLKDLDVRRSRTIEHRIGSDLGL
;
A
#
# COMPACT_ATOMS: atom_id res chain seq x y z
N MET A 1 -15.59 -20.92 2.43
CA MET A 1 -16.37 -21.89 1.62
C MET A 1 -17.70 -21.23 1.28
N LEU A 2 -18.07 -21.17 0.00
CA LEU A 2 -19.33 -20.58 -0.48
C LEU A 2 -20.52 -21.44 0.01
N ASP A 3 -21.45 -20.88 0.79
CA ASP A 3 -22.65 -21.59 1.32
C ASP A 3 -23.73 -21.80 0.24
N PHE A 4 -23.32 -22.14 -0.98
CA PHE A 4 -24.23 -22.51 -2.07
C PHE A 4 -24.27 -24.03 -2.18
N ASP A 5 -25.46 -24.60 -2.36
CA ASP A 5 -25.61 -26.04 -2.55
C ASP A 5 -24.75 -26.49 -3.75
N PRO A 6 -23.84 -27.47 -3.61
CA PRO A 6 -23.04 -28.01 -4.72
C PRO A 6 -23.86 -28.35 -5.97
N LYS A 7 -25.11 -28.78 -5.81
CA LYS A 7 -26.03 -29.03 -6.94
C LYS A 7 -26.46 -27.74 -7.63
N GLU A 8 -26.70 -26.67 -6.87
CA GLU A 8 -27.04 -25.34 -7.40
C GLU A 8 -25.85 -24.74 -8.18
N VAL A 9 -24.62 -24.91 -7.68
CA VAL A 9 -23.39 -24.49 -8.38
C VAL A 9 -23.17 -25.30 -9.67
N GLY A 10 -23.38 -26.61 -9.62
CA GLY A 10 -23.32 -27.49 -10.80
C GLY A 10 -24.37 -27.15 -11.86
N ASP A 11 -25.61 -26.87 -11.45
CA ASP A 11 -26.70 -26.46 -12.36
C ASP A 11 -26.42 -25.10 -13.02
N ILE A 12 -25.84 -24.15 -12.29
CA ILE A 12 -25.43 -22.86 -12.86
C ILE A 12 -24.30 -23.05 -13.85
N ALA A 13 -23.30 -23.86 -13.52
CA ALA A 13 -22.22 -24.17 -14.44
C ALA A 13 -22.76 -24.78 -15.74
N LEU A 14 -23.66 -25.78 -15.65
CA LEU A 14 -24.31 -26.37 -16.81
C LEU A 14 -25.13 -25.34 -17.62
N ARG A 15 -25.91 -24.48 -16.96
CA ARG A 15 -26.73 -23.43 -17.62
C ARG A 15 -25.90 -22.34 -18.28
N CYS A 16 -24.73 -22.04 -17.73
CA CYS A 16 -23.79 -21.05 -18.27
C CYS A 16 -22.83 -21.67 -19.30
N GLN A 17 -23.07 -22.90 -19.75
CA GLN A 17 -22.19 -23.65 -20.68
C GLN A 17 -20.75 -23.72 -20.18
N ILE A 18 -20.60 -23.85 -18.88
CA ILE A 18 -19.32 -23.99 -18.21
C ILE A 18 -18.97 -25.47 -18.20
N ASP A 19 -17.87 -25.82 -18.86
CA ASP A 19 -17.37 -27.19 -18.93
C ASP A 19 -16.72 -27.58 -17.60
N LEU A 20 -17.50 -28.24 -16.73
CA LEU A 20 -17.07 -28.64 -15.38
C LEU A 20 -15.89 -29.63 -15.39
N GLU A 21 -15.67 -30.38 -16.47
CA GLU A 21 -14.54 -31.32 -16.61
C GLU A 21 -13.19 -30.59 -16.72
N ARG A 22 -13.23 -29.30 -17.08
CA ARG A 22 -12.04 -28.47 -17.32
C ARG A 22 -11.48 -27.72 -16.10
N ILE A 23 -12.15 -27.77 -14.94
CA ILE A 23 -12.05 -26.65 -13.95
C ILE A 23 -11.75 -27.16 -12.52
N HIS A 24 -11.34 -28.42 -12.39
CA HIS A 24 -11.14 -29.08 -11.11
C HIS A 24 -10.08 -28.45 -10.20
N GLU A 25 -9.10 -27.70 -10.73
CA GLU A 25 -8.03 -27.08 -9.93
C GLU A 25 -8.50 -25.88 -9.07
N TYR A 26 -9.69 -25.31 -9.34
CA TYR A 26 -10.13 -24.06 -8.69
C TYR A 26 -11.31 -24.25 -7.73
N PHE A 27 -11.93 -25.44 -7.67
CA PHE A 27 -13.12 -25.71 -6.84
C PHE A 27 -13.09 -27.12 -6.25
N GLU A 28 -13.06 -27.22 -4.93
CA GLU A 28 -13.32 -28.47 -4.23
C GLU A 28 -14.82 -28.57 -3.91
N LEU A 29 -15.60 -29.21 -4.78
CA LEU A 29 -16.99 -29.57 -4.49
C LEU A 29 -16.99 -30.79 -3.55
N LYS A 30 -17.18 -30.56 -2.25
CA LYS A 30 -17.35 -31.65 -1.27
C LYS A 30 -18.68 -32.37 -1.48
N ASN A 31 -18.72 -33.28 -2.45
CA ASN A 31 -19.65 -34.40 -2.45
C ASN A 31 -18.88 -35.67 -2.05
N PRO A 32 -19.35 -36.45 -1.07
CA PRO A 32 -18.70 -37.70 -0.73
C PRO A 32 -18.91 -38.71 -1.86
N GLY A 33 -17.83 -39.10 -2.55
CA GLY A 33 -17.81 -40.32 -3.36
C GLY A 33 -17.61 -40.18 -4.86
N ILE A 34 -17.31 -39.00 -5.41
CA ILE A 34 -16.96 -38.89 -6.84
C ILE A 34 -15.72 -38.01 -7.02
N ILE A 35 -14.57 -38.67 -7.22
CA ILE A 35 -13.31 -38.04 -7.62
C ILE A 35 -13.25 -38.15 -9.14
N PHE A 36 -13.47 -37.03 -9.84
CA PHE A 36 -13.17 -36.93 -11.27
C PHE A 36 -11.75 -36.38 -11.43
N SER A 37 -10.84 -37.20 -11.95
CA SER A 37 -9.51 -36.77 -12.41
C SER A 37 -9.55 -36.58 -13.92
N ALA A 38 -9.38 -35.36 -14.41
CA ALA A 38 -9.14 -35.09 -15.81
C ALA A 38 -7.69 -34.70 -16.02
N SER A 39 -6.94 -35.57 -16.69
CA SER A 39 -5.63 -35.25 -17.28
C SER A 39 -5.81 -34.34 -18.51
N GLY A 40 -5.20 -33.15 -18.52
CA GLY A 40 -4.92 -32.42 -19.77
C GLY A 40 -5.60 -31.05 -19.99
N VAL A 41 -5.68 -30.15 -19.00
CA VAL A 41 -6.31 -28.83 -19.18
C VAL A 41 -5.34 -27.69 -18.87
N GLU A 42 -4.51 -27.33 -19.84
CA GLU A 42 -3.55 -26.22 -19.74
C GLU A 42 -4.14 -24.84 -20.13
N ASN A 43 -5.47 -24.69 -20.34
CA ASN A 43 -6.03 -23.54 -21.08
C ASN A 43 -7.33 -22.88 -20.54
N VAL A 44 -7.68 -23.02 -19.25
CA VAL A 44 -8.87 -22.33 -18.69
C VAL A 44 -8.50 -20.97 -18.10
N ASP A 45 -9.18 -19.92 -18.56
CA ASP A 45 -9.11 -18.58 -17.99
C ASP A 45 -9.97 -18.50 -16.71
N GLY A 46 -9.32 -18.65 -15.55
CA GLY A 46 -9.99 -18.72 -14.25
C GLY A 46 -10.79 -17.47 -13.87
N VAL A 47 -10.39 -16.28 -14.34
CA VAL A 47 -11.12 -15.04 -14.05
C VAL A 47 -12.39 -14.96 -14.87
N GLU A 48 -12.32 -15.20 -16.18
CA GLU A 48 -13.50 -15.17 -17.04
C GLU A 48 -14.51 -16.26 -16.65
N PHE A 49 -14.02 -17.45 -16.28
CA PHE A 49 -14.86 -18.47 -15.67
C PHE A 49 -15.61 -17.94 -14.45
N THR A 50 -14.90 -17.32 -13.51
CA THR A 50 -15.46 -16.88 -12.24
C THR A 50 -16.51 -15.78 -12.44
N LYS A 51 -16.26 -14.87 -13.38
CA LYS A 51 -17.24 -13.87 -13.81
C LYS A 51 -18.53 -14.52 -14.33
N ARG A 52 -18.43 -15.53 -15.20
CA ARG A 52 -19.61 -16.24 -15.72
C ARG A 52 -20.38 -16.95 -14.61
N LEU A 53 -19.67 -17.61 -13.70
CA LEU A 53 -20.26 -18.26 -12.53
C LEU A 53 -21.09 -17.27 -11.71
N PHE A 54 -20.51 -16.14 -11.31
CA PHE A 54 -21.21 -15.16 -10.49
C PHE A 54 -22.36 -14.48 -11.24
N ARG A 55 -22.24 -14.24 -12.55
CA ARG A 55 -23.36 -13.74 -13.38
C ARG A 55 -24.53 -14.73 -13.37
N GLY A 56 -24.25 -16.03 -13.49
CA GLY A 56 -25.24 -17.09 -13.39
C GLY A 56 -25.90 -17.16 -12.01
N MET A 57 -25.09 -17.06 -10.94
CA MET A 57 -25.59 -17.00 -9.56
C MET A 57 -26.47 -15.78 -9.31
N ALA A 58 -26.09 -14.60 -9.81
CA ALA A 58 -26.89 -13.39 -9.70
C ALA A 58 -28.23 -13.53 -10.45
N ALA A 59 -28.23 -14.15 -11.63
CA ALA A 59 -29.45 -14.41 -12.39
C ALA A 59 -30.40 -15.39 -11.68
N ALA A 60 -29.85 -16.44 -11.07
CA ALA A 60 -30.65 -17.46 -10.38
C ALA A 60 -31.12 -17.03 -8.99
N TYR A 61 -30.27 -16.31 -8.24
CA TYR A 61 -30.43 -16.12 -6.80
C TYR A 61 -30.32 -14.67 -6.33
N GLY A 62 -30.12 -13.71 -7.23
CA GLY A 62 -29.92 -12.30 -6.85
C GLY A 62 -31.08 -11.66 -6.09
N ARG A 63 -32.27 -12.28 -6.07
CA ARG A 63 -33.44 -11.86 -5.29
C ARG A 63 -33.55 -12.50 -3.90
N ARG A 64 -32.69 -13.47 -3.57
CA ARG A 64 -32.67 -14.10 -2.23
C ARG A 64 -32.06 -13.12 -1.23
N GLU A 65 -32.65 -12.98 -0.04
CA GLU A 65 -32.18 -12.05 1.00
C GLU A 65 -30.70 -12.28 1.38
N ASN A 66 -30.26 -13.53 1.40
CA ASN A 66 -28.89 -13.91 1.78
C ASN A 66 -27.85 -13.77 0.65
N PHE A 67 -28.25 -13.35 -0.56
CA PHE A 67 -27.33 -13.24 -1.70
C PHE A 67 -26.21 -12.21 -1.44
N LEU A 68 -26.57 -10.98 -1.08
CA LEU A 68 -25.59 -9.91 -0.85
C LEU A 68 -24.60 -10.24 0.29
N PRO A 69 -25.05 -10.70 1.49
CA PRO A 69 -24.12 -11.13 2.54
C PRO A 69 -23.18 -12.25 2.09
N SER A 70 -23.69 -13.23 1.34
CA SER A 70 -22.90 -14.37 0.85
C SER A 70 -21.83 -13.93 -0.16
N MET A 71 -22.18 -13.01 -1.06
CA MET A 71 -21.22 -12.44 -2.02
C MET A 71 -20.13 -11.63 -1.29
N LYS A 72 -20.48 -10.78 -0.34
CA LYS A 72 -19.49 -10.03 0.47
C LYS A 72 -18.52 -10.96 1.19
N LYS A 73 -19.03 -12.03 1.80
CA LYS A 73 -18.21 -13.07 2.42
C LYS A 73 -17.28 -13.69 1.37
N ALA A 74 -17.79 -14.08 0.20
CA ALA A 74 -17.01 -14.69 -0.87
C ALA A 74 -15.89 -13.80 -1.43
N MET A 75 -16.12 -12.49 -1.57
CA MET A 75 -15.11 -11.53 -2.04
C MET A 75 -13.84 -11.56 -1.18
N SER A 76 -14.00 -11.73 0.13
CA SER A 76 -12.88 -11.81 1.07
C SER A 76 -12.13 -13.15 1.09
N HIS A 77 -12.61 -14.18 0.36
CA HIS A 77 -11.97 -15.51 0.35
C HIS A 77 -10.97 -15.70 -0.80
N SER A 78 -11.16 -15.00 -1.93
CA SER A 78 -10.33 -15.18 -3.12
C SER A 78 -10.36 -13.92 -3.98
N MET A 79 -9.20 -13.50 -4.48
CA MET A 79 -9.11 -12.31 -5.34
C MET A 79 -9.76 -12.52 -6.71
N ILE A 80 -9.73 -13.74 -7.24
CA ILE A 80 -10.47 -14.08 -8.46
C ILE A 80 -11.98 -13.93 -8.22
N PHE A 81 -12.46 -14.27 -7.02
CA PHE A 81 -13.87 -14.07 -6.66
C PHE A 81 -14.21 -12.60 -6.52
N ALA A 82 -13.35 -11.80 -5.91
CA ALA A 82 -13.53 -10.36 -5.84
C ALA A 82 -13.69 -9.74 -7.24
N LEU A 83 -12.83 -10.10 -8.21
CA LEU A 83 -12.95 -9.66 -9.60
C LEU A 83 -14.27 -10.10 -10.25
N GLY A 84 -14.68 -11.35 -10.03
CA GLY A 84 -15.93 -11.89 -10.55
C GLY A 84 -17.19 -11.23 -9.97
N ILE A 85 -17.18 -10.93 -8.67
CA ILE A 85 -18.31 -10.32 -7.97
C ILE A 85 -18.41 -8.82 -8.29
N MET A 86 -17.28 -8.10 -8.33
CA MET A 86 -17.26 -6.69 -8.76
C MET A 86 -17.78 -6.52 -10.19
N ASP A 87 -17.53 -7.50 -11.07
CA ASP A 87 -18.05 -7.52 -12.45
C ASP A 87 -19.58 -7.55 -12.54
N LEU A 88 -20.27 -7.99 -11.49
CA LEU A 88 -21.74 -7.95 -11.45
C LEU A 88 -22.28 -6.52 -11.53
N GLY A 89 -21.52 -5.53 -11.07
CA GLY A 89 -21.94 -4.12 -11.08
C GLY A 89 -22.99 -3.78 -10.02
N ILE A 90 -23.29 -4.70 -9.11
CA ILE A 90 -24.30 -4.50 -8.05
C ILE A 90 -23.75 -3.53 -7.00
N GLU A 91 -24.59 -2.61 -6.52
CA GLU A 91 -24.24 -1.63 -5.49
C GLU A 91 -23.94 -2.33 -4.16
N GLY A 92 -22.84 -1.93 -3.51
CA GLY A 92 -22.40 -2.51 -2.23
C GLY A 92 -21.75 -3.89 -2.36
N LEU A 93 -21.55 -4.43 -3.57
CA LEU A 93 -20.70 -5.58 -3.85
C LEU A 93 -19.38 -5.11 -4.47
N ASP A 94 -18.59 -4.44 -3.64
CA ASP A 94 -17.26 -3.93 -3.97
C ASP A 94 -16.31 -4.08 -2.77
N MET A 95 -15.01 -4.04 -3.05
CA MET A 95 -13.98 -4.20 -2.03
C MET A 95 -13.91 -2.95 -1.14
N GLN A 96 -14.25 -1.77 -1.67
CA GLN A 96 -14.36 -0.53 -0.88
C GLN A 96 -15.36 -0.67 0.27
N ALA A 97 -16.57 -1.16 0.00
CA ALA A 97 -17.59 -1.38 1.02
C ALA A 97 -17.18 -2.46 2.03
N THR A 98 -16.34 -3.42 1.62
CA THR A 98 -15.78 -4.43 2.52
C THR A 98 -14.74 -3.79 3.44
N LEU A 99 -13.84 -2.97 2.90
CA LEU A 99 -12.86 -2.19 3.65
C LEU A 99 -13.54 -1.26 4.68
N ASP A 100 -14.58 -0.53 4.27
CA ASP A 100 -15.31 0.38 5.16
C ASP A 100 -16.01 -0.37 6.31
N ALA A 101 -16.53 -1.56 6.02
CA ALA A 101 -17.14 -2.41 7.04
C ALA A 101 -16.11 -2.93 8.05
N ASP A 102 -14.94 -3.37 7.57
CA ASP A 102 -13.84 -3.84 8.41
C ASP A 102 -13.31 -2.69 9.29
N LEU A 103 -13.10 -1.50 8.74
CA LEU A 103 -12.70 -0.31 9.50
C LEU A 103 -13.75 0.09 10.55
N LYS A 104 -15.04 -0.07 10.25
CA LYS A 104 -16.11 0.19 11.23
C LYS A 104 -16.11 -0.85 12.34
N PHE A 105 -15.87 -2.12 12.01
CA PHE A 105 -15.78 -3.21 12.98
C PHE A 105 -14.64 -2.96 13.97
N LEU A 106 -13.44 -2.65 13.47
CA LEU A 106 -12.26 -2.36 14.31
C LEU A 106 -12.51 -1.25 15.34
N LYS A 107 -13.19 -0.18 14.94
CA LYS A 107 -13.57 0.92 15.85
C LYS A 107 -14.47 0.50 17.01
N SER A 108 -15.27 -0.54 16.82
CA SER A 108 -16.24 -1.03 17.80
C SER A 108 -15.77 -2.28 18.54
N TYR A 109 -14.64 -2.85 18.14
CA TYR A 109 -14.10 -4.05 18.75
C TYR A 109 -13.50 -3.68 20.12
N ALA A 110 -13.99 -4.34 21.18
CA ALA A 110 -13.68 -3.97 22.56
C ALA A 110 -12.61 -4.86 23.21
N ASP A 111 -12.35 -6.04 22.63
CA ASP A 111 -11.45 -7.02 23.23
C ASP A 111 -10.02 -6.79 22.73
N SER A 112 -9.07 -6.69 23.66
CA SER A 112 -7.64 -6.74 23.35
C SER A 112 -7.24 -8.20 23.13
N GLY A 113 -6.72 -8.55 21.95
CA GLY A 113 -6.22 -9.89 21.66
C GLY A 113 -6.17 -10.19 20.18
N PHE A 114 -5.87 -11.44 19.83
CA PHE A 114 -5.87 -11.93 18.45
C PHE A 114 -7.25 -11.70 17.85
N ILE A 115 -7.39 -10.68 17.00
CA ILE A 115 -8.49 -10.67 16.06
C ILE A 115 -8.16 -11.78 15.09
N ASP A 116 -8.77 -12.95 15.30
CA ASP A 116 -8.87 -14.00 14.29
C ASP A 116 -9.74 -13.48 13.15
N LEU A 117 -9.21 -12.48 12.44
CA LEU A 117 -9.54 -12.28 11.06
C LEU A 117 -9.14 -13.60 10.43
N ASN A 118 -10.09 -14.54 10.29
CA ASN A 118 -10.03 -15.70 9.40
C ASN A 118 -9.94 -15.25 7.92
N ARG A 119 -9.15 -14.23 7.69
CA ARG A 119 -8.92 -13.43 6.49
C ARG A 119 -7.45 -13.05 6.62
N ASP A 120 -6.61 -13.70 5.84
CA ASP A 120 -5.30 -13.16 5.48
C ASP A 120 -5.43 -11.65 5.31
N SER A 121 -4.49 -10.88 5.88
CA SER A 121 -4.65 -9.44 6.04
C SER A 121 -5.18 -8.82 4.73
N PHE A 122 -6.36 -8.20 4.77
CA PHE A 122 -7.07 -7.74 3.56
C PHE A 122 -6.17 -6.89 2.64
N GLY A 123 -5.19 -6.22 3.25
CA GLY A 123 -4.15 -5.50 2.54
C GLY A 123 -3.16 -6.34 1.74
N GLU A 124 -2.60 -7.40 2.33
CA GLU A 124 -1.77 -8.37 1.59
C GLU A 124 -2.62 -9.15 0.57
N THR A 125 -3.90 -9.38 0.85
CA THR A 125 -4.79 -10.03 -0.13
C THR A 125 -5.01 -9.14 -1.35
N LEU A 126 -5.23 -7.83 -1.16
CA LEU A 126 -5.49 -6.91 -2.28
C LEU A 126 -4.34 -6.85 -3.29
N SER A 127 -3.08 -6.89 -2.84
CA SER A 127 -1.92 -6.88 -3.75
C SER A 127 -1.81 -8.15 -4.61
N THR A 128 -2.30 -9.29 -4.11
CA THR A 128 -2.38 -10.55 -4.88
C THR A 128 -3.48 -10.56 -5.94
N MET A 129 -4.38 -9.56 -5.95
CA MET A 129 -5.39 -9.44 -7.01
C MET A 129 -4.77 -9.25 -8.38
N PHE A 130 -3.61 -8.58 -8.44
CA PHE A 130 -2.89 -8.36 -9.70
C PHE A 130 -2.38 -9.66 -10.31
N ASP A 131 -2.09 -10.70 -9.52
CA ASP A 131 -1.66 -12.01 -10.03
C ASP A 131 -2.74 -12.70 -10.88
N SER A 132 -4.01 -12.30 -10.68
CA SER A 132 -5.15 -12.84 -11.42
C SER A 132 -5.48 -12.02 -12.68
N ILE A 133 -4.92 -10.82 -12.84
CA ILE A 133 -5.26 -9.90 -13.93
C ILE A 133 -4.23 -10.04 -15.04
N SER A 134 -4.62 -10.67 -16.16
CA SER A 134 -3.74 -10.83 -17.32
C SER A 134 -4.22 -10.13 -18.58
N LYS A 135 -5.50 -9.73 -18.63
CA LYS A 135 -6.15 -9.07 -19.77
C LYS A 135 -7.14 -7.99 -19.29
N ILE A 136 -7.48 -7.03 -20.15
CA ILE A 136 -8.44 -5.96 -19.80
C ILE A 136 -9.79 -6.56 -19.41
N GLU A 137 -10.18 -7.66 -20.04
CA GLU A 137 -11.40 -8.41 -19.76
C GLU A 137 -11.46 -8.98 -18.34
N HIS A 138 -10.33 -9.06 -17.62
CA HIS A 138 -10.30 -9.53 -16.24
C HIS A 138 -10.79 -8.45 -15.27
N LEU A 139 -10.67 -7.18 -15.66
CA LEU A 139 -11.15 -6.06 -14.86
C LEU A 139 -12.68 -6.05 -14.78
N PRO A 140 -13.30 -5.62 -13.67
CA PRO A 140 -14.75 -5.50 -13.55
C PRO A 140 -15.34 -4.74 -14.74
N LYS A 141 -16.29 -5.36 -15.46
CA LYS A 141 -16.89 -4.80 -16.71
C LYS A 141 -15.86 -4.38 -17.76
N SER A 142 -14.67 -4.97 -17.75
CA SER A 142 -13.55 -4.60 -18.62
C SER A 142 -13.15 -3.12 -18.50
N SER A 143 -13.37 -2.52 -17.33
CA SER A 143 -13.16 -1.09 -17.08
C SER A 143 -12.14 -0.87 -15.97
N THR A 144 -11.08 -0.14 -16.32
CA THR A 144 -10.04 0.39 -15.42
C THR A 144 -10.63 1.35 -14.38
N GLU A 145 -11.52 2.24 -14.79
CA GLU A 145 -12.20 3.17 -13.88
C GLU A 145 -13.07 2.44 -12.85
N LEU A 146 -13.83 1.43 -13.30
CA LEU A 146 -14.63 0.62 -12.40
C LEU A 146 -13.75 -0.21 -11.46
N PHE A 147 -12.61 -0.70 -11.95
CA PHE A 147 -11.62 -1.37 -11.13
C PHE A 147 -11.07 -0.45 -10.04
N LEU A 148 -10.59 0.75 -10.40
CA LEU A 148 -10.01 1.72 -9.45
C LEU A 148 -11.00 2.10 -8.33
N THR A 149 -12.26 2.33 -8.70
CA THR A 149 -13.30 2.72 -7.74
C THR A 149 -13.79 1.56 -6.88
N ARG A 150 -13.97 0.35 -7.44
CA ARG A 150 -14.53 -0.79 -6.70
C ARG A 150 -13.51 -1.63 -5.94
N SER A 151 -12.25 -1.65 -6.35
CA SER A 151 -11.19 -2.37 -5.64
C SER A 151 -10.78 -1.71 -4.32
N GLY A 152 -11.17 -0.43 -4.11
CA GLY A 152 -10.68 0.39 -3.01
C GLY A 152 -9.28 0.96 -3.23
N ALA A 153 -8.73 0.83 -4.44
CA ALA A 153 -7.41 1.35 -4.81
C ALA A 153 -7.23 2.84 -4.48
N LEU A 154 -8.30 3.63 -4.65
CA LEU A 154 -8.31 5.07 -4.39
C LEU A 154 -8.69 5.44 -2.93
N SER A 155 -8.89 4.46 -2.05
CA SER A 155 -9.20 4.73 -0.64
C SER A 155 -8.02 5.45 0.04
N PRO A 156 -8.26 6.48 0.85
CA PRO A 156 -7.20 7.15 1.60
C PRO A 156 -6.36 6.20 2.46
N THR A 157 -6.94 5.13 3.00
CA THR A 157 -6.18 4.16 3.82
C THR A 157 -5.22 3.30 2.98
N ILE A 158 -5.60 3.00 1.73
CA ILE A 158 -4.77 2.26 0.78
C ILE A 158 -3.68 3.18 0.21
N ILE A 159 -4.03 4.39 -0.23
CA ILE A 159 -3.09 5.40 -0.73
C ILE A 159 -2.04 5.74 0.34
N ARG A 160 -2.47 5.92 1.60
CA ARG A 160 -1.56 6.26 2.72
C ARG A 160 -0.83 5.04 3.28
N LYS A 161 -1.15 3.84 2.80
CA LYS A 161 -0.58 2.57 3.26
C LYS A 161 -0.77 2.34 4.76
N SER A 162 -1.85 2.87 5.34
CA SER A 162 -2.27 2.55 6.71
C SER A 162 -3.02 1.22 6.77
N PHE A 163 -3.51 0.78 5.62
CA PHE A 163 -4.05 -0.54 5.33
C PHE A 163 -3.65 -0.89 3.87
N GLY A 164 -3.50 -2.15 3.48
CA GLY A 164 -3.13 -2.44 2.08
C GLY A 164 -1.73 -2.02 1.67
N GLN A 165 -0.77 -2.11 2.59
CA GLN A 165 0.62 -1.87 2.25
C GLN A 165 1.04 -2.73 1.05
N GLY A 166 1.69 -2.11 0.07
CA GLY A 166 2.24 -2.82 -1.08
C GLY A 166 1.26 -2.97 -2.24
N PHE A 167 0.02 -2.47 -2.15
CA PHE A 167 -0.94 -2.55 -3.26
C PHE A 167 -0.42 -1.87 -4.53
N TRP A 168 -0.09 -0.59 -4.45
CA TRP A 168 0.39 0.20 -5.58
C TRP A 168 1.80 -0.21 -6.02
N GLU A 169 2.64 -0.57 -5.07
CA GLU A 169 3.96 -1.16 -5.30
C GLU A 169 3.86 -2.45 -6.14
N SER A 170 2.92 -3.34 -5.78
CA SER A 170 2.73 -4.60 -6.48
C SER A 170 2.23 -4.39 -7.90
N MET A 171 1.33 -3.43 -8.10
CA MET A 171 0.88 -3.07 -9.45
C MET A 171 2.04 -2.57 -10.32
N LEU A 172 2.94 -1.76 -9.74
CA LEU A 172 4.01 -1.10 -10.47
C LEU A 172 5.26 -1.98 -10.72
N TYR A 173 5.59 -2.92 -9.81
CA TYR A 173 6.90 -3.60 -9.82
C TYR A 173 6.86 -5.11 -9.64
N ARG A 174 5.70 -5.72 -9.38
CA ARG A 174 5.61 -7.18 -9.27
C ARG A 174 5.76 -7.82 -10.65
N LYS A 175 6.37 -9.00 -10.70
CA LYS A 175 6.64 -9.70 -11.96
C LYS A 175 5.35 -10.22 -12.60
N HIS A 176 4.82 -9.42 -13.51
CA HIS A 176 3.54 -9.66 -14.19
C HIS A 176 3.65 -10.43 -15.52
N GLY A 177 4.82 -10.96 -15.89
CA GLY A 177 4.98 -11.71 -17.15
C GLY A 177 4.61 -10.90 -18.39
N SER A 178 3.67 -11.37 -19.21
CA SER A 178 3.19 -10.68 -20.44
C SER A 178 2.04 -9.69 -20.19
N HIS A 179 1.68 -9.41 -18.93
CA HIS A 179 0.45 -8.72 -18.56
C HIS A 179 0.57 -7.19 -18.45
N HIS A 180 1.70 -6.62 -18.87
CA HIS A 180 2.01 -5.19 -18.76
C HIS A 180 0.91 -4.28 -19.34
N VAL A 181 0.34 -4.62 -20.50
CA VAL A 181 -0.65 -3.76 -21.20
C VAL A 181 -1.86 -3.39 -20.33
N VAL A 182 -2.33 -4.29 -19.46
CA VAL A 182 -3.47 -4.00 -18.57
C VAL A 182 -3.07 -3.01 -17.49
N PHE A 183 -1.92 -3.23 -16.86
CA PHE A 183 -1.40 -2.36 -15.81
C PHE A 183 -1.02 -0.98 -16.35
N ASP A 184 -0.48 -0.90 -17.57
CA ASP A 184 -0.26 0.36 -18.28
C ASP A 184 -1.56 1.16 -18.39
N THR A 185 -2.65 0.48 -18.75
CA THR A 185 -3.95 1.13 -18.94
C THR A 185 -4.51 1.61 -17.60
N ILE A 186 -4.37 0.81 -16.53
CA ILE A 186 -4.77 1.21 -15.16
C ILE A 186 -3.97 2.44 -14.70
N LEU A 187 -2.66 2.44 -14.94
CA LEU A 187 -1.78 3.55 -14.56
C LEU A 187 -2.08 4.84 -15.34
N ARG A 188 -2.31 4.73 -16.66
CA ARG A 188 -2.74 5.87 -17.47
C ARG A 188 -4.05 6.43 -16.96
N ASP A 189 -5.05 5.58 -16.74
CA ASP A 189 -6.35 6.02 -16.22
C ASP A 189 -6.23 6.63 -14.82
N LEU A 190 -5.38 6.08 -13.94
CA LEU A 190 -5.10 6.68 -12.64
C LEU A 190 -4.55 8.10 -12.81
N ILE A 191 -3.53 8.28 -13.64
CA ILE A 191 -2.87 9.58 -13.83
C ILE A 191 -3.80 10.59 -14.52
N GLU A 192 -4.49 10.17 -15.58
CA GLU A 192 -5.31 11.07 -16.41
C GLU A 192 -6.65 11.42 -15.74
N LYS A 193 -7.27 10.48 -15.02
CA LYS A 193 -8.61 10.68 -14.42
C LYS A 193 -8.56 11.01 -12.93
N HIS A 194 -7.52 10.60 -12.22
CA HIS A 194 -7.35 10.80 -10.77
C HIS A 194 -5.99 11.43 -10.44
N PRO A 195 -5.64 12.61 -11.02
CA PRO A 195 -4.29 13.18 -10.92
C PRO A 195 -3.88 13.53 -9.47
N LYS A 196 -4.83 13.83 -8.58
CA LYS A 196 -4.53 14.12 -7.18
C LYS A 196 -4.08 12.86 -6.45
N GLU A 197 -4.86 11.80 -6.57
CA GLU A 197 -4.58 10.48 -6.00
C GLU A 197 -3.30 9.90 -6.61
N ALA A 198 -3.13 10.02 -7.94
CA ALA A 198 -1.92 9.61 -8.64
C ALA A 198 -0.68 10.31 -8.07
N SER A 199 -0.74 11.63 -7.85
CA SER A 199 0.38 12.38 -7.26
C SER A 199 0.71 11.87 -5.85
N GLN A 200 -0.31 11.63 -5.02
CA GLN A 200 -0.13 11.11 -3.66
C GLN A 200 0.50 9.71 -3.68
N ILE A 201 0.00 8.81 -4.52
CA ILE A 201 0.53 7.44 -4.66
C ILE A 201 1.98 7.47 -5.12
N LEU A 202 2.28 8.22 -6.18
CA LEU A 202 3.60 8.23 -6.80
C LEU A 202 4.67 8.91 -5.94
N LYS A 203 4.31 9.96 -5.18
CA LYS A 203 5.23 10.59 -4.21
C LYS A 203 5.44 9.75 -2.95
N SER A 204 4.60 8.73 -2.75
CA SER A 204 4.63 7.90 -1.55
C SER A 204 5.11 6.48 -1.79
N LEU A 205 5.74 6.17 -2.92
CA LEU A 205 6.25 4.82 -3.18
C LEU A 205 7.37 4.46 -2.18
N ASP A 206 7.31 3.26 -1.60
CA ASP A 206 8.40 2.68 -0.79
C ASP A 206 8.46 1.16 -0.99
N PHE A 207 9.67 0.62 -1.01
CA PHE A 207 9.92 -0.81 -1.27
C PHE A 207 10.71 -1.48 -0.17
N ASP A 208 10.67 -0.87 1.00
CA ASP A 208 11.45 -1.27 2.14
C ASP A 208 10.86 -2.49 2.88
N THR A 209 9.62 -2.86 2.55
CA THR A 209 9.04 -4.15 2.93
C THR A 209 9.23 -5.14 1.78
N GLN A 210 10.44 -5.68 1.70
CA GLN A 210 10.88 -6.64 0.68
C GLN A 210 10.33 -8.05 0.84
N ASP A 211 9.16 -8.22 1.48
CA ASP A 211 8.50 -9.53 1.51
C ASP A 211 7.93 -9.93 0.14
N GLN A 212 8.00 -9.05 -0.87
CA GLN A 212 7.64 -9.38 -2.24
C GLN A 212 8.83 -9.15 -3.17
N GLY A 213 9.26 -10.22 -3.87
CA GLY A 213 10.35 -10.21 -4.83
C GLY A 213 10.13 -9.20 -5.96
N VAL A 214 10.62 -7.98 -5.76
CA VAL A 214 10.64 -6.91 -6.76
C VAL A 214 11.55 -7.33 -7.92
N ASP A 215 11.03 -7.32 -9.15
CA ASP A 215 11.87 -7.54 -10.33
C ASP A 215 12.54 -6.21 -10.70
N ILE A 216 13.84 -6.09 -10.42
CA ILE A 216 14.65 -4.90 -10.73
C ILE A 216 14.55 -4.53 -12.23
N GLY A 217 14.32 -5.50 -13.12
CA GLY A 217 14.11 -5.24 -14.55
C GLY A 217 12.82 -4.46 -14.85
N LEU A 218 11.80 -4.60 -14.01
CA LEU A 218 10.54 -3.86 -14.13
C LEU A 218 10.66 -2.43 -13.61
N ALA A 219 11.46 -2.21 -12.57
CA ALA A 219 11.72 -0.85 -12.05
C ALA A 219 12.23 0.11 -13.13
N THR A 220 13.16 -0.36 -13.98
CA THR A 220 13.71 0.42 -15.09
C THR A 220 12.64 0.82 -16.12
N TRP A 221 11.77 -0.13 -16.50
CA TRP A 221 10.71 0.13 -17.47
C TRP A 221 9.62 1.06 -16.88
N THR A 222 9.21 0.80 -15.64
CA THR A 222 8.17 1.55 -14.94
C THR A 222 8.53 3.03 -14.79
N ALA A 223 9.78 3.35 -14.45
CA ALA A 223 10.23 4.74 -14.34
C ALA A 223 10.06 5.52 -15.67
N GLY A 224 10.53 4.96 -16.79
CA GLY A 224 10.40 5.61 -18.11
C GLY A 224 8.95 5.73 -18.58
N PHE A 225 8.13 4.71 -18.32
CA PHE A 225 6.69 4.75 -18.61
C PHE A 225 5.98 5.85 -17.81
N LEU A 226 6.18 5.89 -16.48
CA LEU A 226 5.53 6.86 -15.59
C LEU A 226 5.91 8.28 -15.96
N GLU A 227 7.19 8.56 -16.20
CA GLU A 227 7.63 9.88 -16.65
C GLU A 227 6.91 10.31 -17.93
N HIS A 228 6.88 9.44 -18.94
CA HIS A 228 6.20 9.74 -20.19
C HIS A 228 4.72 10.11 -19.94
N VAL A 229 4.00 9.31 -19.15
CA VAL A 229 2.58 9.56 -18.87
C VAL A 229 2.37 10.85 -18.05
N LEU A 230 3.18 11.08 -17.02
CA LEU A 230 3.12 12.28 -16.18
C LEU A 230 3.35 13.56 -16.98
N VAL A 231 4.36 13.58 -17.86
CA VAL A 231 4.66 14.73 -18.73
C VAL A 231 3.48 15.02 -19.65
N HIS A 232 2.91 13.99 -20.29
CA HIS A 232 1.77 14.15 -21.20
C HIS A 232 0.50 14.60 -20.47
N ALA A 233 0.32 14.20 -19.22
CA ALA A 233 -0.79 14.62 -18.36
C ALA A 233 -0.57 16.00 -17.70
N GLY A 234 0.56 16.68 -17.95
CA GLY A 234 0.87 17.98 -17.35
C GLY A 234 1.27 17.92 -15.87
N MET A 235 1.65 16.75 -15.36
CA MET A 235 2.03 16.51 -13.96
C MET A 235 3.55 16.59 -13.74
N GLN A 236 4.22 17.52 -14.43
CA GLN A 236 5.68 17.71 -14.37
C GLN A 236 6.19 17.90 -12.94
N SER A 237 5.46 18.65 -12.11
CA SER A 237 5.83 18.89 -10.71
C SER A 237 5.83 17.62 -9.84
N THR A 238 5.11 16.57 -10.24
CA THR A 238 5.19 15.27 -9.55
C THR A 238 6.43 14.51 -9.98
N ALA A 239 6.75 14.50 -11.29
CA ALA A 239 7.94 13.83 -11.82
C ALA A 239 9.25 14.45 -11.32
N GLU A 240 9.26 15.76 -11.05
CA GLU A 240 10.44 16.48 -10.55
C GLU A 240 10.60 16.43 -9.03
N ASP A 241 9.57 15.96 -8.30
CA ASP A 241 9.57 15.93 -6.84
C ASP A 241 10.59 14.94 -6.27
N VAL A 242 11.31 15.37 -5.22
CA VAL A 242 12.32 14.55 -4.55
C VAL A 242 11.74 13.26 -3.97
N SER A 243 10.50 13.29 -3.44
CA SER A 243 9.85 12.12 -2.84
C SER A 243 9.51 11.06 -3.89
N TYR A 244 9.08 11.50 -5.10
CA TYR A 244 8.87 10.60 -6.24
C TYR A 244 10.18 9.92 -6.68
N LYS A 245 11.26 10.69 -6.81
CA LYS A 245 12.59 10.17 -7.19
C LYS A 245 13.10 9.16 -6.16
N ILE A 246 12.97 9.47 -4.87
CA ILE A 246 13.36 8.54 -3.80
C ILE A 246 12.51 7.27 -3.85
N GLY A 247 11.19 7.38 -3.99
CA GLY A 247 10.32 6.22 -4.07
C GLY A 247 10.70 5.28 -5.21
N LEU A 248 11.03 5.82 -6.38
CA LEU A 248 11.55 5.02 -7.50
C LEU A 248 12.91 4.39 -7.22
N LEU A 249 13.83 5.10 -6.57
CA LEU A 249 15.14 4.55 -6.23
C LEU A 249 15.06 3.41 -5.21
N THR A 250 14.15 3.50 -4.23
CA THR A 250 13.98 2.41 -3.24
C THR A 250 13.54 1.10 -3.89
N SER A 251 12.90 1.11 -5.06
CA SER A 251 12.53 -0.11 -5.80
C SER A 251 13.73 -0.85 -6.41
N ALA A 252 14.81 -0.13 -6.74
CA ALA A 252 16.01 -0.67 -7.37
C ALA A 252 17.18 -0.86 -6.39
N LEU A 253 17.18 -0.14 -5.27
CA LEU A 253 18.19 -0.19 -4.23
C LEU A 253 17.56 -0.67 -2.92
N PRO A 254 17.56 -1.99 -2.66
CA PRO A 254 17.27 -2.52 -1.34
C PRO A 254 18.09 -1.84 -0.25
N ARG A 255 17.59 -1.79 0.99
CA ARG A 255 18.36 -1.29 2.14
C ARG A 255 19.69 -1.98 2.34
N ASP A 256 19.79 -3.27 1.99
CA ASP A 256 21.01 -4.06 2.12
C ASP A 256 22.00 -3.87 0.95
N ASN A 257 21.70 -2.99 0.00
CA ASN A 257 22.53 -2.79 -1.18
C ASN A 257 23.65 -1.76 -0.91
N ALA A 258 24.88 -2.09 -1.28
CA ALA A 258 26.10 -1.36 -0.88
C ALA A 258 26.33 -0.01 -1.59
N LEU A 259 25.30 0.60 -2.18
CA LEU A 259 25.45 1.84 -2.93
C LEU A 259 25.43 3.05 -1.98
N SER A 260 26.44 3.92 -2.10
CA SER A 260 26.51 5.18 -1.37
C SER A 260 26.70 6.35 -2.33
N PHE A 261 26.50 7.58 -1.87
CA PHE A 261 26.82 8.76 -2.69
C PHE A 261 28.32 8.90 -2.99
N LYS A 262 29.20 8.13 -2.33
CA LYS A 262 30.63 8.04 -2.64
C LYS A 262 30.97 7.01 -3.71
N SER A 263 30.03 6.12 -4.05
CA SER A 263 30.21 5.12 -5.11
C SER A 263 30.54 5.79 -6.45
N ASP A 264 31.31 5.08 -7.27
CA ASP A 264 31.68 5.56 -8.60
C ASP A 264 30.54 5.36 -9.62
N ASN A 265 30.62 6.05 -10.76
CA ASN A 265 29.56 6.00 -11.78
C ASN A 265 29.37 4.59 -12.39
N ALA A 266 30.40 3.74 -12.39
CA ALA A 266 30.31 2.39 -12.93
C ALA A 266 29.54 1.48 -11.96
N GLU A 267 29.79 1.60 -10.66
CA GLU A 267 29.04 0.92 -9.60
C GLU A 267 27.56 1.33 -9.60
N ILE A 268 27.30 2.65 -9.65
CA ILE A 268 25.95 3.22 -9.70
C ILE A 268 25.20 2.69 -10.94
N GLY A 269 25.83 2.78 -12.13
CA GLY A 269 25.23 2.30 -13.38
C GLY A 269 24.94 0.80 -13.35
N LYS A 270 25.82 -0.01 -12.76
CA LYS A 270 25.65 -1.47 -12.63
C LYS A 270 24.52 -1.84 -11.67
N ALA A 271 24.37 -1.09 -10.58
CA ALA A 271 23.34 -1.33 -9.57
C ALA A 271 21.95 -0.96 -10.10
N LEU A 272 21.81 0.24 -10.67
CA LEU A 272 20.51 0.79 -11.06
C LEU A 272 20.00 0.27 -12.41
N ARG A 273 20.90 -0.04 -13.35
CA ARG A 273 20.56 -0.58 -14.68
C ARG A 273 19.49 0.21 -15.44
N SER A 274 19.41 1.52 -15.18
CA SER A 274 18.45 2.46 -15.76
C SER A 274 19.08 3.85 -15.86
N ASN A 275 19.00 4.49 -17.02
CA ASN A 275 19.47 5.87 -17.18
C ASN A 275 18.61 6.84 -16.34
N HIS A 276 17.30 6.61 -16.23
CA HIS A 276 16.41 7.46 -15.43
C HIS A 276 16.77 7.38 -13.94
N LEU A 277 16.90 6.17 -13.40
CA LEU A 277 17.28 6.00 -12.00
C LEU A 277 18.70 6.49 -11.74
N PHE A 278 19.62 6.30 -12.69
CA PHE A 278 20.96 6.87 -12.62
C PHE A 278 20.92 8.41 -12.50
N VAL A 279 20.12 9.08 -13.32
CA VAL A 279 19.90 10.54 -13.24
C VAL A 279 19.31 10.90 -11.87
N TYR A 280 18.28 10.21 -11.39
CA TYR A 280 17.70 10.50 -10.07
C TYR A 280 18.69 10.35 -8.93
N PHE A 281 19.52 9.31 -8.97
CA PHE A 281 20.56 9.11 -7.96
C PHE A 281 21.54 10.30 -7.94
N HIS A 282 21.92 10.78 -9.13
CA HIS A 282 22.77 11.96 -9.26
C HIS A 282 22.06 13.25 -8.84
N ASP A 283 20.80 13.44 -9.18
CA ASP A 283 20.00 14.58 -8.72
C ASP A 283 19.97 14.64 -7.18
N LEU A 284 19.77 13.50 -6.50
CA LEU A 284 19.81 13.44 -5.04
C LEU A 284 21.22 13.71 -4.48
N LYS A 285 22.26 13.16 -5.14
CA LYS A 285 23.66 13.38 -4.76
C LYS A 285 24.07 14.85 -4.90
N ASP A 286 23.60 15.51 -5.96
CA ASP A 286 23.93 16.90 -6.30
C ASP A 286 23.28 17.90 -5.34
N LEU A 287 22.18 17.53 -4.66
CA LEU A 287 21.62 18.32 -3.55
C LEU A 287 22.59 18.44 -2.36
N GLY A 288 23.53 17.49 -2.22
CA GLY A 288 24.59 17.53 -1.21
C GLY A 288 24.06 17.76 0.21
N ALA A 289 24.50 18.85 0.84
CA ALA A 289 24.11 19.20 2.20
C ALA A 289 22.65 19.65 2.35
N ASN A 290 21.94 19.90 1.24
CA ASN A 290 20.55 20.37 1.26
C ASN A 290 19.54 19.25 0.96
N LEU A 291 19.98 18.00 0.85
CA LEU A 291 19.11 16.87 0.51
C LEU A 291 17.95 16.74 1.51
N PHE A 292 18.23 16.72 2.81
CA PHE A 292 17.18 16.58 3.82
C PHE A 292 16.24 17.78 3.83
N ASP A 293 16.78 18.97 3.56
CA ASP A 293 16.03 20.21 3.48
C ASP A 293 14.94 20.16 2.40
N HIS A 294 15.28 19.62 1.22
CA HIS A 294 14.36 19.43 0.09
C HIS A 294 13.33 18.33 0.38
N VAL A 295 13.76 17.23 1.00
CA VAL A 295 12.85 16.13 1.38
C VAL A 295 11.81 16.62 2.39
N MET A 296 12.23 17.36 3.41
CA MET A 296 11.32 17.94 4.39
C MET A 296 10.35 18.95 3.74
N GLU A 297 10.81 19.79 2.82
CA GLU A 297 9.96 20.73 2.08
C GLU A 297 8.89 20.04 1.25
N SER A 298 9.28 19.01 0.49
CA SER A 298 8.35 18.19 -0.28
C SER A 298 7.26 17.62 0.62
N GLN A 299 7.64 17.05 1.77
CA GLN A 299 6.69 16.43 2.69
C GLN A 299 5.82 17.45 3.45
N ILE A 300 6.36 18.58 3.92
CA ILE A 300 5.58 19.64 4.60
C ILE A 300 4.52 20.24 3.68
N SER A 301 4.74 20.22 2.36
CA SER A 301 3.77 20.72 1.38
C SER A 301 2.52 19.85 1.25
N ILE A 302 2.56 18.62 1.75
CA ILE A 302 1.45 17.67 1.75
C ILE A 302 0.62 17.90 3.02
N GLU A 303 -0.71 17.90 2.92
CA GLU A 303 -1.55 18.01 4.11
C GLU A 303 -1.33 16.80 5.05
N PRO A 304 -1.33 16.98 6.39
CA PRO A 304 -1.03 15.88 7.33
C PRO A 304 -1.88 14.61 7.12
N GLU A 305 -3.15 14.78 6.79
CA GLU A 305 -4.11 13.71 6.47
C GLU A 305 -3.79 12.96 5.16
N HIS A 306 -2.82 13.41 4.38
CA HIS A 306 -2.41 12.82 3.10
C HIS A 306 -0.99 12.27 3.15
N ILE A 307 -0.26 12.53 4.23
CA ILE A 307 1.03 11.88 4.50
C ILE A 307 0.78 10.37 4.65
N SER A 308 1.44 9.60 3.78
CA SER A 308 1.51 8.14 3.84
C SER A 308 2.58 7.66 4.82
N ARG A 309 2.55 6.36 5.16
CA ARG A 309 3.59 5.69 5.94
C ARG A 309 4.99 5.80 5.32
N SER A 310 5.09 5.83 4.00
CA SER A 310 6.37 5.85 3.27
C SER A 310 7.18 7.12 3.46
N HIS A 311 6.49 8.25 3.65
CA HIS A 311 7.16 9.51 3.96
C HIS A 311 7.92 9.45 5.29
N PHE A 312 7.46 8.64 6.24
CA PHE A 312 8.18 8.38 7.48
C PHE A 312 9.39 7.47 7.25
N LYS A 313 9.27 6.46 6.38
CA LYS A 313 10.30 5.43 6.13
C LYS A 313 11.48 5.87 5.26
N VAL A 314 11.42 7.06 4.69
CA VAL A 314 12.44 7.54 3.76
C VAL A 314 13.81 7.71 4.42
N TRP A 315 13.84 7.95 5.73
CA TRP A 315 15.04 8.39 6.45
C TRP A 315 16.08 7.28 6.61
N GLY A 316 15.68 6.04 6.86
CA GLY A 316 16.57 4.89 6.89
C GLY A 316 17.25 4.65 5.55
N PHE A 317 16.49 4.74 4.45
CA PHE A 317 17.05 4.65 3.09
C PHE A 317 18.06 5.76 2.82
N LEU A 318 17.70 7.02 3.07
CA LEU A 318 18.58 8.16 2.86
C LEU A 318 19.85 8.08 3.71
N HIS A 319 19.74 7.58 4.95
CA HIS A 319 20.90 7.36 5.81
C HIS A 319 21.85 6.30 5.22
N GLY A 320 21.30 5.21 4.68
CA GLY A 320 22.06 4.13 4.04
C GLY A 320 22.90 4.57 2.83
N LEU A 321 22.50 5.66 2.16
CA LEU A 321 23.28 6.24 1.05
C LEU A 321 24.53 7.01 1.50
N GLU A 322 24.78 7.12 2.81
CA GLU A 322 25.87 7.90 3.42
C GLU A 322 25.97 9.36 2.92
N PRO A 323 24.91 10.17 3.07
CA PRO A 323 24.95 11.58 2.70
C PRO A 323 26.02 12.35 3.48
N VAL A 324 26.54 13.39 2.85
CA VAL A 324 27.38 14.39 3.52
C VAL A 324 26.61 15.05 4.67
N SER A 325 27.29 15.74 5.57
CA SER A 325 26.63 16.50 6.63
C SER A 325 25.54 17.42 6.08
N GLN A 326 24.35 17.35 6.69
CA GLN A 326 23.15 18.02 6.22
C GLN A 326 22.97 19.37 6.92
N ASN A 327 22.57 20.38 6.17
CA ASN A 327 22.32 21.75 6.61
C ASN A 327 20.82 21.96 6.84
N VAL A 328 20.28 21.39 7.91
CA VAL A 328 18.87 21.61 8.30
C VAL A 328 18.83 22.56 9.49
N SER A 329 18.03 23.62 9.41
CA SER A 329 17.87 24.54 10.55
C SER A 329 17.02 23.91 11.67
N PRO A 330 17.30 24.22 12.94
CA PRO A 330 16.49 23.79 14.08
C PRO A 330 14.98 24.05 13.93
N GLU A 331 14.64 25.22 13.40
CA GLU A 331 13.25 25.67 13.23
C GLU A 331 12.54 24.82 12.19
N LYS A 332 13.19 24.54 11.06
CA LYS A 332 12.63 23.72 9.99
C LYS A 332 12.48 22.27 10.40
N LEU A 333 13.48 21.72 11.11
CA LEU A 333 13.38 20.38 11.69
C LEU A 333 12.20 20.28 12.66
N SER A 334 11.99 21.29 13.49
CA SER A 334 10.89 21.31 14.47
C SER A 334 9.54 21.47 13.79
N LEU A 335 9.44 22.30 12.76
CA LEU A 335 8.25 22.42 11.91
C LEU A 335 7.92 21.06 11.26
N TYR A 336 8.92 20.39 10.68
CA TYR A 336 8.78 19.08 10.08
C TYR A 336 8.29 18.04 11.10
N LEU A 337 8.96 17.92 12.25
CA LEU A 337 8.58 16.97 13.30
C LEU A 337 7.14 17.22 13.80
N GLY A 338 6.78 18.49 14.02
CA GLY A 338 5.42 18.86 14.41
C GLY A 338 4.37 18.54 13.33
N HIS A 339 4.72 18.71 12.05
CA HIS A 339 3.89 18.33 10.92
C HIS A 339 3.69 16.80 10.86
N MET A 340 4.77 16.04 10.95
CA MET A 340 4.73 14.58 10.91
C MET A 340 4.02 13.97 12.12
N ALA A 341 4.12 14.60 13.31
CA ALA A 341 3.36 14.17 14.48
C ALA A 341 1.84 14.33 14.29
N LYS A 342 1.39 15.42 13.66
CA LYS A 342 -0.02 15.60 13.27
C LYS A 342 -0.45 14.55 12.24
N ALA A 343 0.41 14.27 11.26
CA ALA A 343 0.14 13.24 10.27
C ALA A 343 0.01 11.86 10.91
N ALA A 344 0.92 11.50 11.82
CA ALA A 344 0.91 10.22 12.53
C ALA A 344 -0.36 10.02 13.35
N ALA A 345 -0.90 11.07 13.96
CA ALA A 345 -2.18 11.01 14.70
C ALA A 345 -3.38 10.60 13.83
N THR A 346 -3.29 10.80 12.51
CA THR A 346 -4.35 10.45 11.55
C THR A 346 -3.98 9.27 10.66
N LEU A 347 -2.74 8.79 10.72
CA LEU A 347 -2.24 7.73 9.87
C LEU A 347 -2.91 6.40 10.21
N PHE A 348 -3.05 6.12 11.50
CA PHE A 348 -3.58 4.83 11.97
C PHE A 348 -5.11 4.87 12.05
N PRO A 349 -5.81 3.83 11.57
CA PRO A 349 -7.26 3.75 11.72
C PRO A 349 -7.63 3.64 13.20
N ALA A 350 -8.73 4.28 13.61
CA ALA A 350 -9.21 4.16 15.00
C ALA A 350 -9.55 2.69 15.32
N GLY A 351 -9.16 2.21 16.52
CA GLY A 351 -9.28 0.81 16.93
C GLY A 351 -8.09 -0.06 16.52
N HIS A 352 -7.06 0.49 15.87
CA HIS A 352 -5.83 -0.25 15.53
C HIS A 352 -5.11 -0.80 16.76
N GLU A 353 -5.29 -0.17 17.92
CA GLU A 353 -4.76 -0.61 19.21
C GLU A 353 -5.25 -2.01 19.62
N ASN A 354 -6.36 -2.48 19.03
CA ASN A 354 -6.92 -3.80 19.30
C ASN A 354 -6.42 -4.88 18.33
N LEU A 355 -5.66 -4.51 17.29
CA LEU A 355 -5.08 -5.44 16.34
C LEU A 355 -3.74 -5.95 16.86
N GLU A 356 -3.70 -7.23 17.25
CA GLU A 356 -2.45 -7.90 17.57
C GLU A 356 -1.47 -7.79 16.39
N LEU A 357 -0.19 -7.52 16.69
CA LEU A 357 0.90 -7.29 15.73
C LEU A 357 0.83 -5.99 14.89
N TYR A 358 -0.25 -5.22 14.91
CA TYR A 358 -0.30 -3.96 14.15
C TYR A 358 0.75 -2.95 14.64
N ALA A 359 0.91 -2.79 15.95
CA ALA A 359 1.89 -1.88 16.54
C ALA A 359 3.35 -2.21 16.12
N PRO A 360 3.85 -3.46 16.29
CA PRO A 360 5.18 -3.83 15.81
C PRO A 360 5.44 -3.60 14.32
N PHE A 361 4.45 -3.85 13.45
CA PHE A 361 4.65 -3.72 12.00
C PHE A 361 4.48 -2.29 11.48
N MET A 362 3.67 -1.46 12.16
CA MET A 362 3.29 -0.14 11.67
C MET A 362 3.82 0.99 12.53
N VAL A 363 3.50 0.98 13.82
CA VAL A 363 3.78 2.09 14.74
C VAL A 363 5.27 2.13 15.09
N ASP A 364 5.83 0.98 15.47
CA ASP A 364 7.22 0.87 15.92
C ASP A 364 8.19 1.16 14.76
N GLN A 365 7.90 0.63 13.56
CA GLN A 365 8.68 0.95 12.37
C GLN A 365 8.69 2.44 12.04
N VAL A 366 7.53 3.12 12.13
CA VAL A 366 7.49 4.58 11.93
C VAL A 366 8.34 5.31 12.98
N ALA A 367 8.28 4.86 14.24
CA ALA A 367 9.07 5.44 15.31
C ALA A 367 10.58 5.25 15.07
N ASP A 368 11.03 4.07 14.66
CA ASP A 368 12.45 3.78 14.37
C ASP A 368 13.02 4.64 13.24
N GLU A 369 12.22 4.91 12.22
CA GLU A 369 12.62 5.73 11.08
C GLU A 369 12.74 7.20 11.45
N VAL A 370 11.78 7.73 12.22
CA VAL A 370 11.85 9.10 12.72
C VAL A 370 12.96 9.24 13.77
N ASN A 371 13.20 8.22 14.60
CA ASN A 371 14.34 8.18 15.51
C ASN A 371 15.67 8.23 14.74
N THR A 372 15.75 7.57 13.59
CA THR A 372 16.90 7.64 12.70
C THR A 372 17.11 9.08 12.22
N LEU A 373 16.06 9.76 11.74
CA LEU A 373 16.12 11.19 11.39
C LEU A 373 16.64 12.04 12.56
N ILE A 374 16.06 11.90 13.76
CA ILE A 374 16.44 12.70 14.93
C ILE A 374 17.92 12.49 15.28
N ARG A 375 18.42 11.25 15.17
CA ARG A 375 19.83 10.93 15.42
C ARG A 375 20.75 11.55 14.39
N ILE A 376 20.40 11.49 13.10
CA ILE A 376 21.26 12.00 12.01
C ILE A 376 21.21 13.53 11.88
N SER A 377 20.10 14.18 12.26
CA SER A 377 19.94 15.63 12.19
C SER A 377 20.62 16.40 13.34
N GLY A 378 21.10 15.71 14.39
CA GLY A 378 21.85 16.34 15.48
C GLY A 378 20.98 17.12 16.50
N ARG A 379 21.57 17.41 17.67
CA ARG A 379 20.90 17.86 18.91
C ARG A 379 20.53 19.35 18.99
N VAL A 380 19.87 19.91 17.98
CA VAL A 380 19.32 21.28 18.09
C VAL A 380 17.89 21.29 17.56
N ILE A 381 16.99 20.59 18.27
CA ILE A 381 15.55 20.71 18.05
C ILE A 381 15.08 21.98 18.77
N ASP A 382 14.35 22.84 18.07
CA ASP A 382 13.67 23.98 18.67
C ASP A 382 12.35 23.54 19.32
N TYR A 383 12.44 23.19 20.60
CA TYR A 383 11.30 22.81 21.41
C TYR A 383 10.26 23.93 21.62
N VAL A 384 10.61 25.20 21.39
CA VAL A 384 9.66 26.32 21.60
C VAL A 384 8.47 26.18 20.65
N SER A 385 8.73 25.87 19.38
CA SER A 385 7.68 25.65 18.39
C SER A 385 6.83 24.40 18.68
N LEU A 386 7.43 23.36 19.26
CA LEU A 386 6.76 22.08 19.55
C LEU A 386 5.85 22.13 20.79
N ARG A 387 6.12 23.00 21.77
CA ARG A 387 5.29 23.16 22.97
C ARG A 387 3.86 23.61 22.69
N GLY A 388 3.64 24.30 21.56
CA GLY A 388 2.33 24.79 21.13
C GLY A 388 1.44 23.74 20.46
N LEU A 389 1.95 22.52 20.25
CA LEU A 389 1.19 21.43 19.64
C LEU A 389 0.12 20.86 20.59
N SER A 390 -0.83 20.08 20.04
CA SER A 390 -1.80 19.34 20.84
C SER A 390 -1.10 18.29 21.71
N GLU A 391 -1.71 17.91 22.83
CA GLU A 391 -1.14 16.88 23.71
C GLU A 391 -0.96 15.54 23.00
N ASP A 392 -1.84 15.18 22.05
CA ASP A 392 -1.70 13.95 21.25
C ASP A 392 -0.45 14.00 20.36
N ALA A 393 -0.17 15.14 19.72
CA ALA A 393 1.02 15.30 18.90
C ALA A 393 2.30 15.29 19.77
N LYS A 394 2.25 15.89 20.96
CA LYS A 394 3.38 15.83 21.90
C LYS A 394 3.63 14.42 22.42
N GLU A 395 2.58 13.65 22.66
CA GLU A 395 2.66 12.24 23.05
C GLU A 395 3.37 11.42 21.96
N ILE A 396 2.98 11.59 20.69
CA ILE A 396 3.66 10.97 19.54
C ILE A 396 5.15 11.37 19.48
N LEU A 397 5.46 12.67 19.56
CA LEU A 397 6.84 13.16 19.56
C LEU A 397 7.67 12.57 20.71
N SER A 398 7.08 12.43 21.89
CA SER A 398 7.74 11.79 23.03
C SER A 398 7.96 10.29 22.84
N GLY A 399 7.06 9.62 22.10
CA GLY A 399 7.26 8.25 21.63
C GLY A 399 8.50 8.11 20.75
N TRP A 400 8.75 9.10 19.89
CA TRP A 400 9.97 9.21 19.06
C TRP A 400 11.19 9.76 19.83
N GLY A 401 11.19 9.66 21.16
CA GLY A 401 12.37 9.96 21.98
C GLY A 401 12.64 11.45 22.25
N LEU A 402 11.72 12.36 21.90
CA LEU A 402 11.84 13.75 22.34
C LEU A 402 11.55 13.91 23.83
N SER A 403 12.21 14.87 24.47
CA SER A 403 12.12 15.12 25.91
C SER A 403 10.71 15.57 26.33
N LEU A 404 10.05 14.79 27.20
CA LEU A 404 8.75 15.14 27.81
C LEU A 404 8.78 16.50 28.49
N LYS A 405 9.87 16.79 29.21
CA LYS A 405 10.06 18.04 29.93
C LYS A 405 10.15 19.22 28.97
N ASP A 406 10.93 19.06 27.89
CA ASP A 406 11.16 20.17 26.96
C ASP A 406 9.95 20.40 26.04
N LEU A 407 9.14 19.36 25.80
CA LEU A 407 7.84 19.44 25.11
C LEU A 407 6.70 20.02 25.96
N ASP A 408 6.89 20.21 27.27
CA ASP A 408 5.83 20.59 28.24
C ASP A 408 4.60 19.67 28.13
N VAL A 409 4.83 18.34 28.21
CA VAL A 409 3.75 17.34 28.27
C VAL A 409 3.11 17.38 29.64
N ARG A 410 1.77 17.51 29.70
CA ARG A 410 1.03 17.65 30.96
C ARG A 410 0.18 16.45 31.31
N ARG A 411 -0.07 15.54 30.35
CA ARG A 411 -0.83 14.31 30.59
C ARG A 411 -0.04 13.32 31.44
N SER A 412 -0.52 13.06 32.65
CA SER A 412 0.07 12.11 33.59
C SER A 412 0.22 10.71 32.99
N ARG A 413 -0.79 10.24 32.24
CA ARG A 413 -0.77 8.92 31.58
C ARG A 413 0.36 8.80 30.55
N THR A 414 0.62 9.83 29.76
CA THR A 414 1.69 9.85 28.76
C THR A 414 3.07 9.79 29.44
N ILE A 415 3.22 10.52 30.56
CA ILE A 415 4.43 10.52 31.38
C ILE A 415 4.66 9.12 31.97
N GLU A 416 3.63 8.51 32.55
CA GLU A 416 3.68 7.16 33.12
C GLU A 416 4.02 6.10 32.06
N HIS A 417 3.39 6.18 30.88
CA HIS A 417 3.65 5.25 29.77
C HIS A 417 5.10 5.32 29.28
N ARG A 418 5.65 6.55 29.13
CA ARG A 418 7.04 6.73 28.74
C ARG A 418 8.01 6.21 29.80
N ILE A 419 7.75 6.51 31.08
CA ILE A 419 8.57 6.00 32.18
C ILE A 419 8.52 4.47 32.20
N GLY A 420 7.35 3.85 31.97
CA GLY A 420 7.21 2.40 31.85
C GLY A 420 8.08 1.84 30.73
N SER A 421 7.94 2.39 29.51
CA SER A 421 8.73 1.98 28.34
C SER A 421 10.24 2.14 28.55
N ASP A 422 10.69 3.28 29.11
CA ASP A 422 12.11 3.53 29.39
C ASP A 422 12.68 2.59 30.47
N LEU A 423 11.82 2.09 31.37
CA LEU A 423 12.20 1.11 32.41
C LEU A 423 11.99 -0.35 31.97
N GLY A 424 11.44 -0.60 30.78
CA GLY A 424 11.09 -1.94 30.31
C GLY A 424 9.96 -2.61 31.10
N LEU A 425 9.06 -1.80 31.68
CA LEU A 425 7.84 -2.20 32.40
C LEU A 425 6.64 -2.19 31.44
#